data_AF-A0A0G4NN89-F1
#
_entry.id   AF-A0A0G4NN89-F1
#
_cell.length_a   1.000
_cell.length_b   1.000
_cell.length_c   1.000
_cell.angle_alpha   90.00
_cell.angle_beta   90.00
_cell.angle_gamma   90.00
#
_symmetry.space_group_name_H-M   'P 1'
#
loop_
_entity.id
_entity.type
_entity.pdbx_description
1 polymer ?
#
loop_
_entity_poly.entity_id
_entity_poly.type
_entity_poly.pdbx_seq_one_letter_code
_entity_poly.pdbx_strand_id
1 'polypeptide(L)'
;QKVAEAKAEVKSRSKEIEARQKDINALETSVQKDGAAKFALLRKCKMDGIDIPLVDGSLDNLPREDNLLRQDPDAMDLDDEDDG
;
A
#
# COMPACT_ATOMS: atom_id res chain seq x y z
N GLN A 1 28.86 -31.52 -1.20
CA GLN A 1 28.15 -31.07 0.02
C GLN A 1 27.89 -29.57 0.04
N LYS A 2 28.92 -28.70 0.01
CA LYS A 2 28.74 -27.22 0.06
C LYS A 2 27.74 -26.60 -0.94
N VAL A 3 27.68 -27.12 -2.17
CA VAL A 3 26.75 -26.59 -3.21
C VAL A 3 25.28 -26.91 -2.88
N ALA A 4 25.00 -28.05 -2.26
CA ALA A 4 23.64 -28.43 -1.88
C ALA A 4 23.14 -27.58 -0.70
N GLU A 5 24.01 -27.31 0.27
CA GLU A 5 23.75 -26.41 1.40
C GLU A 5 23.50 -24.97 0.92
N ALA A 6 24.35 -24.45 0.03
CA ALA A 6 24.16 -23.12 -0.55
C ALA A 6 22.84 -23.01 -1.34
N LYS A 7 22.47 -24.03 -2.11
CA LYS A 7 21.17 -24.07 -2.82
C LYS A 7 19.99 -24.09 -1.84
N ALA A 8 20.09 -24.81 -0.72
CA ALA A 8 19.05 -24.85 0.30
C ALA A 8 18.91 -23.51 1.03
N GLU A 9 20.02 -22.84 1.37
CA GLU A 9 19.99 -21.52 2.01
C GLU A 9 19.37 -20.46 1.10
N VAL A 10 19.76 -20.42 -0.19
CA VAL A 10 19.16 -19.51 -1.16
C VAL A 10 17.66 -19.74 -1.27
N LYS A 11 17.21 -21.00 -1.39
CA LYS A 11 15.78 -21.32 -1.45
C LYS A 11 15.02 -20.89 -0.18
N SER A 12 15.62 -21.03 1.00
CA SER A 12 15.00 -20.56 2.25
C SER A 12 14.85 -19.05 2.26
N ARG A 13 15.92 -18.33 1.90
CA ARG A 13 15.92 -16.86 1.85
C ARG A 13 14.95 -16.31 0.82
N SER A 14 14.85 -16.94 -0.36
CA SER A 14 13.86 -16.56 -1.38
C SER A 14 12.43 -16.63 -0.84
N LYS A 15 12.08 -17.71 -0.15
CA LYS A 15 10.75 -17.86 0.47
C LYS A 15 10.48 -16.81 1.55
N GLU A 16 11.49 -16.48 2.35
CA GLU A 16 11.36 -15.43 3.37
C GLU A 16 11.15 -14.05 2.73
N ILE A 17 11.83 -13.78 1.61
CA ILE A 17 11.67 -12.54 0.84
C ILE A 17 10.25 -12.47 0.26
N GLU A 18 9.77 -13.53 -0.38
CA GLU A 18 8.41 -13.61 -0.93
C GLU A 18 7.35 -13.39 0.17
N ALA A 19 7.53 -13.99 1.34
CA ALA A 19 6.61 -13.80 2.46
C ALA A 19 6.57 -12.33 2.92
N ARG A 20 7.74 -11.71 3.09
CA ARG A 20 7.84 -10.28 3.45
C ARG A 20 7.25 -9.37 2.38
N GLN A 21 7.43 -9.70 1.11
CA GLN A 21 6.85 -8.91 0.03
C GLN A 21 5.32 -8.96 0.06
N LYS A 22 4.72 -10.12 0.34
CA LYS A 22 3.27 -10.24 0.53
C LYS A 22 2.77 -9.41 1.70
N ASP A 23 3.50 -9.40 2.81
CA ASP A 23 3.16 -8.58 3.98
C ASP A 23 3.24 -7.08 3.66
N ILE A 24 4.27 -6.65 2.91
CA ILE A 24 4.41 -5.26 2.43
C ILE A 24 3.20 -4.88 1.58
N ASN A 25 2.86 -5.68 0.57
CA ASN A 25 1.73 -5.40 -0.33
C ASN A 25 0.39 -5.32 0.44
N ALA A 26 0.22 -6.18 1.46
CA ALA A 26 -0.96 -6.14 2.31
C ALA A 26 -1.03 -4.84 3.16
N LEU A 27 0.10 -4.41 3.71
CA LEU A 27 0.20 -3.16 4.47
C LEU A 27 -0.04 -1.93 3.58
N GLU A 28 0.53 -1.91 2.37
CA GLU A 28 0.31 -0.84 1.40
C GLU A 28 -1.16 -0.73 1.03
N THR A 29 -1.82 -1.86 0.79
CA THR A 29 -3.27 -1.91 0.55
C THR A 29 -4.06 -1.35 1.73
N SER A 30 -3.66 -1.65 2.97
CA SER A 30 -4.30 -1.08 4.17
C SER A 30 -4.12 0.44 4.22
N VAL A 31 -2.89 0.93 4.02
CA VAL A 31 -2.59 2.37 4.02
C VAL A 31 -3.42 3.11 2.97
N GLN A 32 -3.59 2.53 1.78
CA GLN A 32 -4.44 3.11 0.73
C GLN A 32 -5.91 3.17 1.16
N LYS A 33 -6.45 2.07 1.68
CA LYS A 33 -7.84 2.00 2.16
C LYS A 33 -8.10 2.99 3.30
N ASP A 34 -7.19 3.03 4.27
CA ASP A 34 -7.28 3.91 5.43
C ASP A 34 -7.15 5.38 5.01
N GLY A 35 -6.25 5.68 4.09
CA GLY A 35 -6.11 7.00 3.48
C GLY A 35 -7.38 7.46 2.78
N ALA A 36 -7.98 6.59 1.95
CA ALA A 36 -9.24 6.87 1.26
C ALA A 36 -10.41 7.05 2.24
N ALA A 37 -10.52 6.18 3.24
CA ALA A 37 -11.57 6.26 4.26
C ALA A 37 -11.46 7.54 5.10
N LYS A 38 -10.24 7.89 5.55
CA LYS A 38 -9.97 9.14 6.27
C LYS A 38 -10.34 10.34 5.41
N PHE A 39 -9.94 10.35 4.14
CA PHE A 39 -10.25 11.44 3.23
C PHE A 39 -11.76 11.63 3.06
N ALA A 40 -12.49 10.55 2.76
CA ALA A 40 -13.94 10.57 2.59
C ALA A 40 -14.64 11.10 3.85
N LEU A 41 -14.17 10.70 5.04
CA LEU A 41 -14.71 11.19 6.30
C LEU A 41 -14.48 12.70 6.48
N LEU A 42 -13.26 13.19 6.25
CA LEU A 42 -12.94 14.62 6.39
C LEU A 42 -13.76 15.48 5.40
N ARG A 43 -13.93 15.00 4.17
CA ARG A 43 -14.76 15.66 3.17
C ARG A 43 -16.23 15.70 3.60
N LYS A 44 -16.74 14.61 4.17
CA LYS A 44 -18.10 14.56 4.72
C LYS A 44 -18.27 15.57 5.86
N CYS A 45 -17.34 15.62 6.81
CA CYS A 45 -17.38 16.59 7.90
C CYS A 45 -17.41 18.04 7.38
N LYS A 46 -16.65 18.34 6.33
CA LYS A 46 -16.73 19.65 5.66
C LYS A 46 -18.10 19.93 5.06
N MET A 47 -18.70 18.97 4.35
CA MET A 47 -20.02 19.13 3.74
C MET A 47 -21.14 19.31 4.78
N ASP A 48 -21.02 18.61 5.90
CA ASP A 48 -21.99 18.65 6.99
C ASP A 48 -21.78 19.88 7.91
N GLY A 49 -20.77 20.72 7.63
CA GLY A 49 -20.47 21.93 8.42
C GLY A 49 -19.94 21.61 9.82
N ILE A 50 -19.32 20.43 10.00
CA ILE A 50 -18.75 20.00 11.26
C ILE A 50 -17.37 20.64 11.43
N ASP A 51 -17.24 21.54 12.41
CA ASP A 51 -15.94 22.10 12.79
C ASP A 51 -15.09 21.04 13.49
N ILE A 52 -14.00 20.64 12.82
CA ILE A 52 -12.99 19.75 13.39
C ILE A 52 -11.84 20.60 13.92
N PRO A 53 -11.44 20.44 15.20
CA PRO A 53 -10.28 21.14 15.74
C PRO A 53 -9.00 20.56 15.14
N LEU A 54 -8.55 21.14 14.02
CA LEU A 54 -7.30 20.78 13.37
C LEU A 54 -6.14 21.48 14.08
N VAL A 55 -5.04 20.75 14.31
CA VAL A 55 -3.81 21.30 14.88
C VAL A 55 -3.12 22.23 13.86
N ASP A 56 -3.20 21.90 12.58
CA ASP A 56 -2.70 22.70 11.45
C ASP A 56 -3.50 22.39 10.17
N GLY A 57 -3.49 23.32 9.22
CA GLY A 57 -4.18 23.22 7.93
C GLY A 57 -5.68 23.52 7.97
N SER A 58 -6.35 23.25 6.85
CA SER A 58 -7.81 23.42 6.68
C SER A 58 -8.39 22.27 5.85
N LEU A 59 -9.66 21.93 6.11
CA LEU A 59 -10.45 21.02 5.29
C LEU A 59 -10.68 21.56 3.86
N ASP A 60 -10.37 22.83 3.60
CA ASP A 60 -10.39 23.42 2.27
C ASP A 60 -9.30 22.90 1.33
N ASN A 61 -8.19 22.43 1.88
CA ASN A 61 -7.02 21.99 1.13
C ASN A 61 -7.01 20.47 0.87
N LEU A 62 -8.17 19.82 0.95
CA LEU A 62 -8.31 18.38 0.72
C LEU A 62 -8.05 18.05 -0.78
N PRO A 63 -7.03 17.21 -1.11
CA PRO A 63 -6.71 16.84 -2.49
C PRO A 63 -7.87 16.06 -3.15
N ARG A 64 -8.03 16.13 -4.49
CA ARG A 64 -9.09 15.36 -5.17
C ARG A 64 -8.82 13.86 -5.06
N GLU A 65 -9.88 13.05 -4.88
CA GLU A 65 -9.82 11.58 -4.77
C GLU A 65 -9.00 10.91 -5.89
N ASP A 66 -9.10 11.42 -7.12
CA ASP A 66 -8.34 10.93 -8.29
C ASP A 66 -6.81 11.02 -8.12
N ASN A 67 -6.32 11.95 -7.30
CA ASN A 67 -4.87 12.08 -7.06
C ASN A 67 -4.37 11.11 -5.99
N LEU A 68 -5.25 10.58 -5.12
CA LEU A 68 -4.88 9.61 -4.09
C LEU A 68 -4.86 8.17 -4.63
N LEU A 69 -5.67 7.90 -5.67
CA LEU A 69 -5.79 6.58 -6.31
C LEU A 69 -4.82 6.35 -7.47
N ARG A 70 -4.12 7.39 -7.93
CA ARG A 70 -3.06 7.28 -8.94
C ARG A 70 -1.78 6.76 -8.30
N GLN A 71 -1.72 5.44 -8.05
CA GLN A 71 -0.47 4.72 -8.22
C GLN A 71 -0.23 4.54 -9.72
N ASP A 72 1.03 4.63 -10.13
CA ASP A 72 1.47 4.45 -11.50
C ASP A 72 0.86 3.15 -12.08
N PRO A 73 0.07 3.21 -13.18
CA PRO A 73 -0.52 2.03 -13.79
C PRO A 73 0.53 1.00 -14.26
N ASP A 74 1.80 1.38 -14.35
CA ASP A 74 2.92 0.49 -14.70
C ASP A 74 3.61 -0.14 -13.46
N ALA A 75 3.10 0.06 -12.24
CA ALA A 75 3.75 -0.44 -11.02
C ALA A 75 3.49 -1.92 -10.69
N MET A 76 2.61 -2.63 -11.42
CA MET A 76 2.15 -3.98 -11.06
C MET A 76 2.01 -4.93 -12.26
N ASP A 77 3.14 -5.26 -12.88
CA ASP A 77 3.29 -6.50 -13.66
C ASP A 77 4.62 -7.14 -13.25
N LEU A 78 4.61 -7.87 -12.13
CA LEU A 78 5.68 -8.81 -11.78
C LEU A 78 5.05 -10.14 -11.32
N ASP A 79 4.88 -10.98 -12.36
CA ASP A 79 5.16 -12.43 -12.41
C ASP A 79 4.03 -13.42 -12.03
N ASP A 80 3.21 -13.79 -13.03
CA ASP A 80 2.84 -15.19 -13.23
C ASP A 80 4.03 -15.90 -13.93
N GLU A 81 5.05 -16.29 -13.16
CA GLU A 81 6.08 -17.25 -13.60
C GLU A 81 5.88 -18.58 -12.84
N ASP A 82 4.79 -19.29 -13.17
CA ASP A 82 4.63 -20.72 -12.88
C ASP A 82 4.01 -21.42 -14.10
N ASP A 83 4.82 -21.69 -15.13
CA ASP A 83 4.72 -22.91 -15.95
C ASP A 83 5.95 -23.08 -16.86
N GLY A 84 6.82 -24.04 -16.54
CA GLY A 84 7.98 -24.44 -17.37
C GLY A 84 9.07 -25.22 -16.65
#